data_AF-A0A924GQL1-F1
#
_entry.id   AF-A0A924GQL1-F1
#
_cell.length_a   1.000
_cell.length_b   1.000
_cell.length_c   1.000
_cell.angle_alpha   90.00
_cell.angle_beta   90.00
_cell.angle_gamma   90.00
#
_symmetry.space_group_name_H-M   'P 1'
#
loop_
_entity.id
_entity.type
_entity.pdbx_description
1 polymer ?
#
loop_
_entity_poly.entity_id
_entity_poly.type
_entity_poly.pdbx_seq_one_letter_code
_entity_poly.pdbx_strand_id
1 'polypeptide(L)'
;FSKLNADYRSEFIEGTPAALLEKRYKKAVSRAEMLYGSLDEPQLLVLKNRLAQSTFDPGLSLNEHQRRQRDAVQSLAPLIAGQSTSEQAGPVMQAYFQRALNSPNTTYRNYQERLTRDSCATFAALHNSTNAAQRAKAVQTLTSYAQDFSLLTAQR
;
A
#
# COMPACT_ATOMS: atom_id res chain seq x y z
N PHE A 1 -5.70 6.40 -16.74
CA PHE A 1 -4.49 6.30 -15.88
C PHE A 1 -3.75 7.64 -15.67
N SER A 2 -3.80 8.60 -16.60
CA SER A 2 -3.06 9.87 -16.49
C SER A 2 -3.32 10.65 -15.19
N LYS A 3 -4.59 10.80 -14.79
CA LYS A 3 -4.96 11.46 -13.53
C LYS A 3 -4.30 10.79 -12.31
N LEU A 4 -4.44 9.48 -12.16
CA LEU A 4 -3.84 8.72 -11.05
C LEU A 4 -2.31 8.89 -10.99
N ASN A 5 -1.64 8.95 -12.13
CA ASN A 5 -0.20 9.17 -12.20
C ASN A 5 0.20 10.61 -11.86
N ALA A 6 -0.64 11.60 -12.16
CA ALA A 6 -0.42 12.99 -11.75
C ALA A 6 -0.64 13.15 -10.25
N ASP A 7 -1.73 12.58 -9.72
CA ASP A 7 -2.04 12.58 -8.28
C ASP A 7 -0.90 11.93 -7.48
N TYR A 8 -0.36 10.79 -7.96
CA TYR A 8 0.78 10.14 -7.34
C TYR A 8 2.04 11.04 -7.31
N ARG A 9 2.33 11.74 -8.43
CA ARG A 9 3.50 12.64 -8.48
C ARG A 9 3.34 13.81 -7.52
N SER A 10 2.20 14.48 -7.54
CA SER A 10 1.89 15.57 -6.60
C SER A 10 1.97 15.13 -5.14
N GLU A 11 1.61 13.88 -4.85
CA GLU A 11 1.62 13.36 -3.50
C GLU A 11 3.02 12.93 -3.01
N PHE A 12 3.83 12.30 -3.87
CA PHE A 12 5.05 11.59 -3.44
C PHE A 12 6.35 12.02 -4.10
N ILE A 13 6.33 12.78 -5.21
CA ILE A 13 7.52 13.10 -6.02
C ILE A 13 7.75 14.60 -6.09
N GLU A 14 6.69 15.37 -6.33
CA GLU A 14 6.75 16.82 -6.53
C GLU A 14 6.71 17.55 -5.19
N GLY A 15 7.78 18.27 -4.87
CA GLY A 15 7.91 19.07 -3.67
C GLY A 15 9.28 18.97 -3.02
N THR A 16 9.46 19.68 -1.91
CA THR A 16 10.69 19.57 -1.13
C THR A 16 10.71 18.26 -0.34
N PRO A 17 11.89 17.68 -0.07
CA PRO A 17 11.99 16.48 0.76
C PRO A 17 11.26 16.60 2.11
N ALA A 18 11.31 17.77 2.75
CA ALA A 18 10.62 18.05 4.00
C ALA A 18 9.09 18.02 3.84
N ALA A 19 8.53 18.65 2.80
CA ALA A 19 7.09 18.65 2.56
C ALA A 19 6.56 17.24 2.23
N LEU A 20 7.32 16.46 1.48
CA LEU A 20 6.98 15.07 1.16
C LEU A 20 7.03 14.17 2.41
N LEU A 21 8.05 14.33 3.25
CA LEU A 21 8.14 13.62 4.52
C LEU A 21 6.97 13.96 5.44
N GLU A 22 6.57 15.24 5.51
CA GLU A 22 5.43 15.68 6.32
C GLU A 22 4.11 15.08 5.84
N LYS A 23 3.87 15.02 4.52
CA LYS A 23 2.70 14.32 3.96
C LYS A 23 2.67 12.85 4.36
N ARG A 24 3.82 12.15 4.22
CA ARG A 24 3.95 10.73 4.61
C ARG A 24 3.72 10.55 6.11
N TYR A 25 4.24 11.45 6.92
CA TYR A 25 4.09 11.46 8.37
C TYR A 25 2.62 11.58 8.78
N LYS A 26 1.88 12.55 8.26
CA LYS A 26 0.44 12.71 8.53
C LYS A 26 -0.36 11.45 8.18
N LYS A 27 -0.08 10.83 7.03
CA LYS A 27 -0.73 9.58 6.63
C LYS A 27 -0.40 8.42 7.58
N ALA A 28 0.84 8.32 8.02
CA ALA A 28 1.28 7.27 8.92
C ALA A 28 0.65 7.43 10.31
N VAL A 29 0.59 8.66 10.84
CA VAL A 29 -0.09 8.99 12.10
C VAL A 29 -1.57 8.62 12.00
N SER A 30 -2.28 9.10 10.98
CA SER A 30 -3.70 8.78 10.79
C SER A 30 -3.96 7.27 10.76
N ARG A 31 -3.12 6.49 10.08
CA ARG A 31 -3.25 5.02 10.05
C ARG A 31 -2.96 4.35 11.37
N ALA A 32 -1.95 4.82 12.09
CA ALA A 32 -1.63 4.33 13.41
C ALA A 32 -2.76 4.62 14.40
N GLU A 33 -3.34 5.81 14.34
CA GLU A 33 -4.42 6.23 15.24
C GLU A 33 -5.75 5.53 14.96
N MET A 34 -6.03 5.15 13.70
CA MET A 34 -7.15 4.26 13.38
C MET A 34 -7.06 2.93 14.16
N LEU A 35 -5.84 2.40 14.37
CA LEU A 35 -5.63 1.15 15.08
C LEU A 35 -5.54 1.35 16.60
N TYR A 36 -4.66 2.24 17.05
CA TYR A 36 -4.26 2.38 18.46
C TYR A 36 -5.01 3.48 19.22
N GLY A 37 -5.78 4.34 18.55
CA GLY A 37 -6.23 5.62 19.10
C GLY A 37 -5.09 6.66 19.11
N SER A 38 -5.31 7.80 19.76
CA SER A 38 -4.34 8.92 19.78
C SER A 38 -2.93 8.48 20.17
N LEU A 39 -1.94 8.99 19.45
CA LEU A 39 -0.53 8.77 19.75
C LEU A 39 0.01 9.90 20.64
N ASP A 40 0.89 9.55 21.58
CA ASP A 40 1.63 10.53 22.38
C ASP A 40 2.90 11.01 21.68
N GLU A 41 3.52 12.07 22.22
CA GLU A 41 4.70 12.70 21.61
C GLU A 41 5.88 11.73 21.41
N PRO A 42 6.24 10.85 22.38
CA PRO A 42 7.24 9.81 22.15
C PRO A 42 6.92 8.89 20.96
N GLN A 43 5.67 8.44 20.81
CA GLN A 43 5.24 7.57 19.71
C GLN A 43 5.26 8.28 18.36
N LEU A 44 4.83 9.54 18.34
CA LEU A 44 4.90 10.42 17.18
C LEU A 44 6.36 10.59 16.71
N LEU A 45 7.31 10.75 17.65
CA LEU A 45 8.73 10.85 17.34
C LEU A 45 9.31 9.54 16.79
N VAL A 46 8.92 8.38 17.36
CA VAL A 46 9.28 7.06 16.80
C VAL A 46 8.88 6.99 15.33
N LEU A 47 7.64 7.34 15.01
CA LEU A 47 7.15 7.26 13.64
C LEU A 47 7.87 8.22 12.68
N LYS A 48 8.12 9.46 13.12
CA LYS A 48 8.86 10.45 12.34
C LYS A 48 10.28 9.98 12.02
N ASN A 49 10.99 9.44 13.01
CA ASN A 49 12.36 8.93 12.85
C ASN A 49 12.41 7.72 11.90
N ARG A 50 11.46 6.78 12.04
CA ARG A 50 11.35 5.63 11.14
C ARG A 50 11.10 6.04 9.69
N LEU A 51 10.21 7.02 9.47
CA LEU A 51 9.90 7.50 8.11
C LEU A 51 11.07 8.24 7.45
N ALA A 52 11.87 8.97 8.22
CA ALA A 52 13.07 9.64 7.73
C ALA A 52 14.15 8.65 7.27
N GLN A 53 14.18 7.44 7.85
CA GLN A 53 15.12 6.36 7.51
C GLN A 53 14.54 5.34 6.52
N SER A 54 13.29 5.55 6.09
CA SER A 54 12.56 4.56 5.29
C SER A 54 13.18 4.37 3.91
N THR A 55 13.17 3.12 3.45
CA THR A 55 13.67 2.73 2.11
C THR A 55 12.70 3.04 0.97
N PHE A 56 11.58 3.71 1.26
CA PHE A 56 10.55 4.05 0.29
C PHE A 56 11.10 4.92 -0.85
N ASP A 57 10.97 4.40 -2.07
CA ASP A 57 11.35 5.06 -3.31
C ASP A 57 10.07 5.29 -4.16
N PRO A 58 9.58 6.54 -4.21
CA PRO A 58 8.37 6.85 -4.95
C PRO A 58 8.55 6.73 -6.48
N GLY A 59 9.78 6.87 -6.99
CA GLY A 59 10.07 6.69 -8.41
C GLY A 59 9.96 5.24 -8.84
N LEU A 60 10.53 4.30 -8.07
CA LEU A 60 10.39 2.87 -8.32
C LEU A 60 8.93 2.41 -8.24
N SER A 61 8.18 2.91 -7.26
CA SER A 61 6.75 2.64 -7.12
C SER A 61 5.94 3.17 -8.32
N LEU A 62 6.16 4.41 -8.77
CA LEU A 62 5.47 4.96 -9.93
C LEU A 62 5.80 4.20 -11.22
N ASN A 63 7.06 3.83 -11.41
CA ASN A 63 7.48 3.07 -12.60
C ASN A 63 6.77 1.73 -12.69
N GLU A 64 6.63 1.00 -11.57
CA GLU A 64 5.85 -0.25 -11.57
C GLU A 64 4.35 0.02 -11.76
N HIS A 65 3.77 1.06 -11.15
CA HIS A 65 2.37 1.43 -11.41
C HIS A 65 2.13 1.62 -12.91
N GLN A 66 2.97 2.41 -13.57
CA GLN A 66 2.86 2.66 -15.01
C GLN A 66 3.08 1.39 -15.85
N ARG A 67 3.99 0.49 -15.43
CA ARG A 67 4.15 -0.81 -16.09
C ARG A 67 2.88 -1.66 -16.00
N ARG A 68 2.29 -1.79 -14.81
CA ARG A 68 1.03 -2.53 -14.60
C ARG A 68 -0.13 -1.93 -15.38
N GLN A 69 -0.19 -0.61 -15.49
CA GLN A 69 -1.21 0.07 -16.28
C GLN A 69 -1.08 -0.23 -17.77
N ARG A 70 0.14 -0.20 -18.34
CA ARG A 70 0.37 -0.61 -19.74
C ARG A 70 0.02 -2.07 -19.96
N ASP A 71 0.43 -2.94 -19.05
CA ASP A 71 0.13 -4.38 -19.09
C ASP A 71 -1.38 -4.65 -19.04
N ALA A 72 -2.12 -3.90 -18.21
CA ALA A 72 -3.58 -3.97 -18.14
C ALA A 72 -4.25 -3.55 -19.45
N VAL A 73 -3.84 -2.41 -20.03
CA VAL A 73 -4.39 -1.96 -21.32
C VAL A 73 -4.09 -2.98 -22.42
N GLN A 74 -2.84 -3.43 -22.52
CA GLN A 74 -2.43 -4.37 -23.55
C GLN A 74 -3.13 -5.74 -23.41
N SER A 75 -3.28 -6.24 -22.20
CA SER A 75 -3.85 -7.59 -21.97
C SER A 75 -5.38 -7.59 -22.05
N LEU A 76 -6.03 -6.54 -21.56
CA LEU A 76 -7.49 -6.56 -21.36
C LEU A 76 -8.26 -5.82 -22.46
N ALA A 77 -7.63 -4.91 -23.21
CA ALA A 77 -8.34 -4.18 -24.27
C ALA A 77 -8.95 -5.09 -25.36
N PRO A 78 -8.28 -6.17 -25.85
CA PRO A 78 -8.89 -7.07 -26.82
C PRO A 78 -10.12 -7.81 -26.26
N LEU A 79 -10.08 -8.18 -24.97
CA LEU A 79 -11.21 -8.83 -24.30
C LEU A 79 -12.41 -7.88 -24.23
N ILE A 80 -12.17 -6.62 -23.86
CA ILE A 80 -13.21 -5.58 -23.76
C ILE A 80 -13.78 -5.24 -25.13
N ALA A 81 -12.96 -5.24 -26.17
CA ALA A 81 -13.37 -4.97 -27.54
C ALA A 81 -14.09 -6.15 -28.23
N GLY A 82 -14.29 -7.28 -27.54
CA GLY A 82 -14.92 -8.47 -28.11
C GLY A 82 -14.08 -9.16 -29.19
N GLN A 83 -12.77 -8.92 -29.21
CA GLN A 83 -11.83 -9.45 -30.21
C GLN A 83 -11.24 -10.81 -29.80
N SER A 84 -11.71 -11.40 -28.70
CA SER A 84 -11.21 -12.66 -28.16
C SER A 84 -12.38 -13.61 -27.90
N THR A 85 -12.15 -14.90 -28.13
CA THR A 85 -13.15 -15.93 -27.83
C THR A 85 -13.24 -16.19 -26.33
N SER A 86 -14.32 -16.86 -25.89
CA SER A 86 -14.49 -17.31 -24.51
C SER A 86 -13.31 -18.15 -24.02
N GLU A 87 -12.77 -19.00 -24.88
CA GLU A 87 -11.64 -19.90 -24.59
C GLU A 87 -10.33 -19.13 -24.42
N GLN A 88 -10.18 -17.98 -25.09
CA GLN A 88 -9.00 -17.12 -25.00
C GLN A 88 -9.02 -16.19 -23.78
N ALA A 89 -10.20 -15.79 -23.32
CA ALA A 89 -10.34 -14.80 -22.24
C ALA A 89 -9.77 -15.28 -20.90
N GLY A 90 -10.03 -16.53 -20.52
CA GLY A 90 -9.57 -17.11 -19.25
C GLY A 90 -8.05 -17.07 -19.09
N PRO A 91 -7.27 -17.67 -20.02
CA PRO A 91 -5.81 -17.65 -19.97
C PRO A 91 -5.21 -16.23 -19.95
N VAL A 92 -5.77 -15.30 -20.72
CA VAL A 92 -5.31 -13.90 -20.75
C VAL A 92 -5.49 -13.22 -19.39
N MET A 93 -6.67 -13.37 -18.77
CA MET A 93 -6.93 -12.82 -17.44
C MET A 93 -5.99 -13.42 -16.38
N GLN A 94 -5.82 -14.74 -16.38
CA GLN A 94 -4.94 -15.42 -15.43
C GLN A 94 -3.49 -14.94 -15.56
N ALA A 95 -2.99 -14.84 -16.79
CA ALA A 95 -1.64 -14.36 -17.05
C ALA A 95 -1.46 -12.90 -16.62
N TYR A 96 -2.46 -12.04 -16.87
CA TYR A 96 -2.45 -10.66 -16.41
C TYR A 96 -2.41 -10.57 -14.88
N PHE A 97 -3.30 -11.28 -14.17
CA PHE A 97 -3.31 -11.27 -12.70
C PHE A 97 -1.99 -11.76 -12.12
N GLN A 98 -1.38 -12.78 -12.72
CA GLN A 98 -0.08 -13.27 -12.28
C GLN A 98 0.99 -12.18 -12.34
N ARG A 99 1.03 -11.37 -13.42
CA ARG A 99 1.99 -10.25 -13.56
C ARG A 99 1.62 -9.01 -12.76
N ALA A 100 0.34 -8.83 -12.45
CA ALA A 100 -0.15 -7.74 -11.61
C ALA A 100 0.21 -7.97 -10.13
N LEU A 101 0.09 -9.21 -9.66
CA LEU A 101 0.46 -9.61 -8.30
C LEU A 101 1.98 -9.81 -8.16
N ASN A 102 2.59 -10.50 -9.13
CA ASN A 102 4.01 -10.80 -9.13
C ASN A 102 4.70 -9.99 -10.24
N SER A 103 5.34 -8.88 -9.87
CA SER A 103 6.02 -8.03 -10.86
C SER A 103 7.09 -8.85 -11.60
N PRO A 104 7.16 -8.82 -12.95
CA PRO A 104 8.24 -9.45 -13.69
C PRO A 104 9.58 -8.74 -13.49
N ASN A 105 9.60 -7.50 -12.97
CA ASN A 105 10.80 -6.73 -12.72
C ASN A 105 11.50 -7.17 -11.42
N THR A 106 12.65 -7.84 -11.55
CA THR A 106 13.49 -8.31 -10.43
C THR A 106 13.92 -7.17 -9.50
N THR A 107 14.32 -6.03 -10.06
CA THR A 107 14.72 -4.84 -9.28
C THR A 107 13.58 -4.35 -8.41
N TYR A 108 12.37 -4.31 -8.96
CA TYR A 108 11.18 -3.92 -8.20
C TYR A 108 10.83 -4.95 -7.12
N ARG A 109 10.95 -6.25 -7.39
CA ARG A 109 10.73 -7.30 -6.37
C ARG A 109 11.70 -7.16 -5.19
N ASN A 110 12.99 -6.95 -5.47
CA ASN A 110 13.99 -6.72 -4.43
C ASN A 110 13.72 -5.43 -3.63
N TYR A 111 13.22 -4.38 -4.29
CA TYR A 111 12.75 -3.17 -3.62
C TYR A 111 11.54 -3.44 -2.71
N GLN A 112 10.53 -4.15 -3.20
CA GLN A 112 9.35 -4.54 -2.43
C GLN A 112 9.71 -5.34 -1.16
N GLU A 113 10.64 -6.29 -1.26
CA GLU A 113 11.11 -7.07 -0.11
C GLU A 113 11.77 -6.18 0.95
N ARG A 114 12.65 -5.25 0.52
CA ARG A 114 13.30 -4.29 1.43
C ARG A 114 12.29 -3.36 2.08
N LEU A 115 11.37 -2.80 1.29
CA LEU A 115 10.31 -1.93 1.79
C LEU A 115 9.39 -2.66 2.77
N THR A 116 9.11 -3.94 2.53
CA THR A 116 8.31 -4.79 3.42
C THR A 116 9.01 -4.96 4.77
N ARG A 117 10.29 -5.33 4.77
CA ARG A 117 11.09 -5.46 6.00
C ARG A 117 11.16 -4.15 6.78
N ASP A 118 11.37 -3.03 6.08
CA ASP A 118 11.38 -1.69 6.68
C ASP A 118 10.02 -1.32 7.30
N SER A 119 8.92 -1.64 6.60
CA SER A 119 7.55 -1.41 7.09
C SER A 119 7.25 -2.26 8.32
N CYS A 120 7.65 -3.54 8.33
CA CYS A 120 7.52 -4.41 9.50
C CYS A 120 8.31 -3.86 10.70
N ALA A 121 9.55 -3.42 10.49
CA ALA A 121 10.36 -2.84 11.56
C ALA A 121 9.77 -1.51 12.08
N THR A 122 9.18 -0.70 11.19
CA THR A 122 8.46 0.53 11.58
C THR A 122 7.22 0.22 12.40
N PHE A 123 6.41 -0.75 11.97
CA PHE A 123 5.24 -1.20 12.72
C PHE A 123 5.63 -1.75 14.10
N ALA A 124 6.65 -2.60 14.16
CA ALA A 124 7.13 -3.19 15.41
C ALA A 124 7.63 -2.12 16.39
N ALA A 125 8.42 -1.15 15.91
CA ALA A 125 8.91 -0.05 16.73
C ALA A 125 7.75 0.77 17.33
N LEU A 126 6.75 1.13 16.51
CA LEU A 126 5.56 1.83 16.98
C LEU A 126 4.77 0.97 17.97
N HIS A 127 4.48 -0.29 17.63
CA HIS A 127 3.74 -1.20 18.51
C HIS A 127 4.41 -1.35 19.88
N ASN A 128 5.74 -1.48 19.90
CA ASN A 128 6.50 -1.60 21.15
C ASN A 128 6.45 -0.34 22.02
N SER A 129 6.21 0.83 21.43
CA SER A 129 6.00 2.09 22.17
C SER A 129 4.57 2.28 22.69
N THR A 130 3.61 1.40 22.34
CA THR A 130 2.22 1.53 22.79
C THR A 130 2.00 1.11 24.24
N ASN A 131 1.07 1.79 24.91
CA ASN A 131 0.62 1.47 26.26
C ASN A 131 -0.56 0.47 26.29
N ALA A 132 -0.96 0.05 27.49
CA ALA A 132 -2.02 -0.94 27.68
C ALA A 132 -3.37 -0.50 27.10
N ALA A 133 -3.75 0.77 27.25
CA ALA A 133 -5.01 1.30 26.72
C ALA A 133 -5.03 1.29 25.19
N GLN A 134 -3.91 1.68 24.55
CA GLN A 134 -3.77 1.63 23.09
C GLN A 134 -3.79 0.19 22.55
N ARG A 135 -3.17 -0.76 23.26
CA ARG A 135 -3.24 -2.19 22.90
C ARG A 135 -4.66 -2.73 23.02
N ALA A 136 -5.40 -2.37 24.07
CA ALA A 136 -6.81 -2.72 24.21
C ALA A 136 -7.65 -2.12 23.08
N LYS A 137 -7.39 -0.87 22.68
CA LYS A 137 -8.03 -0.24 21.53
C LYS A 137 -7.76 -0.99 20.23
N ALA A 138 -6.52 -1.41 19.99
CA ALA A 138 -6.16 -2.19 18.81
C ALA A 138 -6.92 -3.52 18.75
N VAL A 139 -7.05 -4.23 19.89
CA VAL A 139 -7.86 -5.46 19.96
C VAL A 139 -9.32 -5.17 19.60
N GLN A 140 -9.90 -4.09 20.14
CA GLN A 140 -11.27 -3.68 19.81
C GLN A 140 -11.44 -3.41 18.31
N THR A 141 -10.55 -2.61 17.71
CA THR A 141 -10.58 -2.26 16.29
C THR A 141 -10.49 -3.52 15.41
N LEU A 142 -9.54 -4.42 15.70
CA LEU A 142 -9.37 -5.66 14.93
C LEU A 142 -10.55 -6.62 15.08
N THR A 143 -11.16 -6.67 16.28
CA THR A 143 -12.37 -7.46 16.52
C THR A 143 -13.54 -6.95 15.71
N SER A 144 -13.72 -5.62 15.61
CA SER A 144 -14.74 -5.01 14.77
C SER A 144 -14.55 -5.40 13.30
N TYR A 145 -13.33 -5.31 12.78
CA TYR A 145 -13.07 -5.70 11.39
C TYR A 145 -13.34 -7.18 11.12
N ALA A 146 -13.02 -8.06 12.07
CA ALA A 146 -13.32 -9.49 11.96
C ALA A 146 -14.84 -9.77 11.96
N GLN A 147 -15.60 -9.02 12.77
CA GLN A 147 -17.06 -9.09 12.77
C GLN A 147 -17.65 -8.59 11.45
N ASP A 148 -17.19 -7.44 10.95
CA ASP A 148 -17.63 -6.88 9.66
C ASP A 148 -17.41 -7.88 8.52
N PHE A 149 -16.23 -8.50 8.49
CA PHE A 149 -15.93 -9.54 7.49
C PHE A 149 -16.87 -10.74 7.63
N SER A 150 -17.12 -11.21 8.85
CA SER A 150 -18.02 -12.34 9.11
C SER A 150 -19.44 -12.04 8.62
N LEU A 151 -19.96 -10.84 8.89
CA LEU A 151 -21.27 -10.38 8.43
C LEU A 151 -21.35 -10.32 6.91
N LEU A 152 -20.34 -9.74 6.24
CA LEU A 152 -20.29 -9.67 4.77
C LEU A 152 -20.22 -11.05 4.11
N THR A 153 -19.57 -12.03 4.75
CA THR A 153 -19.56 -13.41 4.23
C THR A 153 -20.87 -14.16 4.45
N ALA A 154 -21.61 -13.84 5.51
CA ALA A 154 -22.91 -14.46 5.79
C ALA A 154 -24.06 -13.91 4.92
N GLN A 155 -23.83 -12.79 4.22
CA GLN A 155 -24.76 -12.20 3.26
C GLN A 155 -24.65 -12.78 1.84
N ARG A 156 -23.78 -13.76 1.63
CA ARG A 156 -23.64 -14.50 0.36
C ARG A 156 -24.43 -15.80 0.41
#